data_AF-A0A1Q3WUA5-F1
#
_entry.id   AF-A0A1Q3WUA5-F1
#
_cell.length_a   1.000
_cell.length_b   1.000
_cell.length_c   1.000
_cell.angle_alpha   90.00
_cell.angle_beta   90.00
_cell.angle_gamma   90.00
#
_symmetry.space_group_name_H-M   'P 1'
#
loop_
_entity.id
_entity.type
_entity.pdbx_description
1 polymer ?
#
loop_
_entity_poly.entity_id
_entity_poly.type
_entity_poly.pdbx_seq_one_letter_code
_entity_poly.pdbx_strand_id
1 'polypeptide(L)'
;MRYIFFALLFAGLLSFSPQADPIRLHAESLPLVPKEFYIAKVIDQRSDRGPIARLALNLNQPPLPVDLEGGLVGSFQSFINQSLKQNKALRPIGLSVRECKVIETASGSRVNGQLSFDVDFELLGKDDNGAETHTHLMDYRGGTKYIRPLGQTAVIESSIRQTLVAALRRFNEYMNRESNQNEKLAKTLRVNFIDDTRITNDDTVLYNPTRKLTWADFKAEPRKGSHYAAEVFTSFSYEGKSSVKDGIISLNLAAKAYMLKTSSWGRADARNAYSLNHEQRHFDITKIIVERFKRKLVADSLTLEDYNSIAQYKFIESFRELNKMQTQYDDETNHSINQAAQERWNQKIDAELRSLGVIK
;
A
#
# COMPACT_ATOMS: atom_id res chain seq x y z
N MET A 1 -53.74 53.98 35.04
CA MET A 1 -53.09 53.31 33.89
C MET A 1 -52.81 51.87 34.26
N ARG A 2 -53.46 50.89 33.61
CA ARG A 2 -52.99 49.51 33.50
C ARG A 2 -53.69 48.88 32.30
N TYR A 3 -52.96 48.80 31.19
CA TYR A 3 -53.42 48.21 29.94
C TYR A 3 -53.28 46.68 30.02
N ILE A 4 -54.35 45.96 29.73
CA ILE A 4 -54.35 44.50 29.56
C ILE A 4 -54.09 44.24 28.06
N PHE A 5 -52.93 43.65 27.75
CA PHE A 5 -52.59 43.17 26.42
C PHE A 5 -53.20 41.78 26.21
N PHE A 6 -54.11 41.64 25.25
CA PHE A 6 -54.60 40.35 24.77
C PHE A 6 -53.63 39.84 23.70
N ALA A 7 -52.87 38.78 24.00
CA ALA A 7 -52.05 38.09 23.02
C ALA A 7 -52.88 36.98 22.35
N LEU A 8 -53.19 37.16 21.06
CA LEU A 8 -53.79 36.12 20.21
C LEU A 8 -52.71 35.09 19.84
N LEU A 9 -52.87 33.86 20.33
CA LEU A 9 -52.09 32.70 19.94
C LEU A 9 -52.56 32.18 18.58
N PHE A 10 -51.75 32.39 17.54
CA PHE A 10 -51.89 31.74 16.24
C PHE A 10 -51.41 30.29 16.36
N ALA A 11 -52.36 29.34 16.47
CA ALA A 11 -52.05 27.92 16.36
C ALA A 11 -51.82 27.58 14.87
N GLY A 12 -50.55 27.51 14.46
CA GLY A 12 -50.17 26.99 13.15
C GLY A 12 -50.51 25.51 13.06
N LEU A 13 -51.40 25.15 12.12
CA LEU A 13 -51.68 23.77 11.75
C LEU A 13 -50.41 23.17 11.15
N LEU A 14 -49.74 22.30 11.90
CA LEU A 14 -48.69 21.42 11.38
C LEU A 14 -49.35 20.44 10.41
N SER A 15 -49.21 20.70 9.10
CA SER A 15 -49.57 19.76 8.06
C SER A 15 -48.67 18.53 8.16
N PHE A 16 -49.17 17.46 8.81
CA PHE A 16 -48.57 16.14 8.75
C PHE A 16 -48.60 15.68 7.29
N SER A 17 -47.45 15.70 6.63
CA SER A 17 -47.31 15.05 5.32
C SER A 17 -47.45 13.54 5.53
N PRO A 18 -48.30 12.84 4.76
CA PRO A 18 -48.43 11.39 4.88
C PRO A 18 -47.07 10.74 4.59
N GLN A 19 -46.51 10.09 5.59
CA GLN A 19 -45.25 9.36 5.48
C GLN A 19 -45.54 7.99 4.87
N ALA A 20 -44.90 7.69 3.74
CA ALA A 20 -44.97 6.36 3.14
C ALA A 20 -44.26 5.32 4.02
N ASP A 21 -44.74 4.07 3.99
CA ASP A 21 -44.10 2.98 4.71
C ASP A 21 -42.66 2.78 4.22
N PRO A 22 -41.68 2.58 5.14
CA PRO A 22 -40.29 2.36 4.76
C PRO A 22 -40.12 1.03 4.02
N ILE A 23 -39.12 0.97 3.15
CA ILE A 23 -38.75 -0.26 2.43
C ILE A 23 -38.05 -1.20 3.42
N ARG A 24 -38.60 -2.39 3.65
CA ARG A 24 -38.01 -3.40 4.53
C ARG A 24 -37.20 -4.40 3.74
N LEU A 25 -35.87 -4.43 3.94
CA LEU A 25 -35.00 -5.39 3.27
C LEU A 25 -35.10 -6.76 3.96
N HIS A 26 -35.55 -7.79 3.23
CA HIS A 26 -35.76 -9.11 3.80
C HIS A 26 -34.47 -9.94 3.76
N ALA A 27 -34.00 -10.39 4.92
CA ALA A 27 -32.85 -11.28 5.01
C ALA A 27 -33.19 -12.68 4.48
N GLU A 28 -32.27 -13.23 3.68
CA GLU A 28 -32.34 -14.59 3.16
C GLU A 28 -30.96 -15.22 3.23
N SER A 29 -30.85 -16.52 3.50
CA SER A 29 -29.53 -17.15 3.53
C SER A 29 -28.91 -17.14 2.13
N LEU A 30 -27.74 -16.52 2.01
CA LEU A 30 -27.01 -16.52 0.74
C LEU A 30 -26.26 -17.85 0.59
N PRO A 31 -26.31 -18.50 -0.60
CA PRO A 31 -25.48 -19.66 -0.92
C PRO A 31 -24.05 -19.19 -1.23
N LEU A 32 -23.48 -18.39 -0.33
CA LEU A 32 -22.20 -17.73 -0.44
C LEU A 32 -21.50 -17.82 0.92
N VAL A 33 -20.32 -18.43 0.95
CA VAL A 33 -19.50 -18.53 2.16
C VAL A 33 -18.13 -17.91 1.85
N PRO A 34 -17.92 -16.63 2.22
CA PRO A 34 -16.63 -15.97 2.12
C PRO A 34 -15.53 -16.76 2.83
N LYS A 35 -14.42 -16.99 2.12
CA LYS A 35 -13.22 -17.68 2.66
C LYS A 35 -12.06 -16.73 2.94
N GLU A 36 -12.08 -15.54 2.35
CA GLU A 36 -10.97 -14.60 2.38
C GLU A 36 -11.28 -13.29 3.13
N PHE A 37 -12.54 -13.04 3.47
CA PHE A 37 -12.99 -11.79 4.09
C PHE A 37 -14.25 -11.94 4.96
N TYR A 38 -14.57 -10.88 5.69
CA TYR A 38 -15.89 -10.61 6.25
C TYR A 38 -16.25 -9.13 6.04
N ILE A 39 -17.55 -8.78 6.08
CA ILE A 39 -17.97 -7.37 5.96
C ILE A 39 -18.00 -6.77 7.36
N ALA A 40 -17.01 -5.94 7.66
CA ALA A 40 -16.85 -5.33 8.97
C ALA A 40 -17.85 -4.18 9.18
N LYS A 41 -18.07 -3.36 8.14
CA LYS A 41 -18.99 -2.22 8.21
C LYS A 41 -19.51 -1.78 6.84
N VAL A 42 -20.69 -1.18 6.84
CA VAL A 42 -21.26 -0.41 5.73
C VAL A 42 -21.04 1.08 6.00
N ILE A 43 -20.63 1.84 4.99
CA ILE A 43 -20.31 3.27 5.08
C ILE A 43 -21.16 4.02 4.05
N ASP A 44 -21.86 5.07 4.47
CA ASP A 44 -22.59 5.93 3.52
C ASP A 44 -21.68 7.05 3.01
N GLN A 45 -21.19 6.88 1.78
CA GLN A 45 -20.38 7.85 1.06
C GLN A 45 -21.17 8.57 -0.04
N ARG A 46 -22.50 8.44 -0.05
CA ARG A 46 -23.34 9.17 -1.01
C ARG A 46 -23.21 10.68 -0.80
N SER A 47 -23.17 11.43 -1.90
CA SER A 47 -23.22 12.89 -1.88
C SER A 47 -24.59 13.39 -1.39
N ASP A 48 -25.67 12.72 -1.78
CA ASP A 48 -27.03 12.91 -1.26
C ASP A 48 -27.38 11.79 -0.28
N ARG A 49 -27.39 12.12 1.02
CA ARG A 49 -27.72 11.19 2.11
C ARG A 49 -29.20 11.15 2.44
N GLY A 50 -30.04 11.75 1.60
CA GLY A 50 -31.49 11.67 1.73
C GLY A 50 -32.06 10.27 1.46
N PRO A 51 -33.40 10.17 1.45
CA PRO A 51 -34.12 8.92 1.17
C PRO A 51 -33.65 8.28 -0.14
N ILE A 52 -33.40 6.97 -0.10
CA ILE A 52 -32.84 6.26 -1.26
C ILE A 52 -33.83 6.16 -2.43
N ALA A 53 -35.13 6.40 -2.21
CA ALA A 53 -36.15 6.17 -3.21
C ALA A 53 -37.09 7.37 -3.40
N ARG A 54 -37.52 7.56 -4.65
CA ARG A 54 -38.64 8.43 -5.04
C ARG A 54 -39.70 7.54 -5.69
N LEU A 55 -40.70 7.15 -4.91
CA LEU A 55 -41.67 6.10 -5.27
C LEU A 55 -43.01 6.68 -5.70
N ALA A 56 -43.56 6.17 -6.80
CA ALA A 56 -44.89 6.51 -7.24
C ALA A 56 -45.92 5.59 -6.58
N LEU A 57 -46.55 6.07 -5.51
CA LEU A 57 -47.47 5.27 -4.67
C LEU A 57 -48.94 5.57 -4.94
N ASN A 58 -49.25 6.79 -5.37
CA ASN A 58 -50.62 7.26 -5.59
C ASN A 58 -50.82 7.69 -7.05
N LEU A 59 -52.02 7.45 -7.57
CA LEU A 59 -52.37 7.84 -8.93
C LEU A 59 -52.40 9.38 -9.04
N ASN A 60 -51.81 9.92 -10.11
CA ASN A 60 -51.77 11.36 -10.39
C ASN A 60 -51.11 12.23 -9.30
N GLN A 61 -50.24 11.66 -8.47
CA GLN A 61 -49.44 12.39 -7.48
C GLN A 61 -47.93 12.27 -7.78
N PRO A 62 -47.12 13.26 -7.39
CA PRO A 62 -45.67 13.18 -7.54
C PRO A 62 -45.08 12.04 -6.70
N PRO A 63 -43.96 11.44 -7.12
CA PRO A 63 -43.27 10.41 -6.34
C PRO A 63 -42.87 10.90 -4.95
N LEU A 64 -43.14 10.10 -3.93
CA LEU A 64 -42.83 10.41 -2.54
C LEU A 64 -41.42 9.94 -2.18
N PRO A 65 -40.67 10.69 -1.35
CA PRO A 65 -39.43 10.19 -0.77
C PRO A 65 -39.71 9.01 0.17
N VAL A 66 -39.01 7.89 -0.05
CA VAL A 66 -39.08 6.70 0.80
C VAL A 66 -37.67 6.19 1.06
N ASP A 67 -37.42 5.76 2.29
CA ASP A 67 -36.12 5.22 2.69
C ASP A 67 -36.25 3.78 3.18
N LEU A 68 -35.13 3.13 3.42
CA LEU A 68 -35.05 1.83 4.06
C LEU A 68 -35.42 1.92 5.54
N GLU A 69 -36.02 0.87 6.07
CA GLU A 69 -36.25 0.73 7.51
C GLU A 69 -34.90 0.71 8.24
N GLY A 70 -34.69 1.66 9.16
CA GLY A 70 -33.42 1.85 9.86
C GLY A 70 -32.35 2.59 9.04
N GLY A 71 -32.70 3.16 7.89
CA GLY A 71 -31.80 3.88 6.99
C GLY A 71 -30.84 2.96 6.23
N LEU A 72 -30.11 3.51 5.26
CA LEU A 72 -29.25 2.74 4.35
C LEU A 72 -28.20 1.89 5.07
N VAL A 73 -27.40 2.50 5.94
CA VAL A 73 -26.32 1.81 6.65
C VAL A 73 -26.87 0.70 7.55
N GLY A 74 -27.89 1.02 8.37
CA GLY A 74 -28.49 0.08 9.30
C GLY A 74 -29.13 -1.11 8.58
N SER A 75 -29.90 -0.84 7.53
CA SER A 75 -30.58 -1.87 6.75
C SER A 75 -29.60 -2.81 6.04
N PHE A 76 -28.60 -2.27 5.35
CA PHE A 76 -27.60 -3.09 4.66
C PHE A 76 -26.73 -3.88 5.63
N GLN A 77 -26.26 -3.26 6.72
CA GLN A 77 -25.48 -3.95 7.73
C GLN A 77 -26.27 -5.11 8.35
N SER A 78 -27.54 -4.88 8.69
CA SER A 78 -28.43 -5.88 9.25
C SER A 78 -28.66 -7.03 8.28
N PHE A 79 -28.98 -6.72 7.01
CA PHE A 79 -29.15 -7.71 5.96
C PHE A 79 -27.89 -8.57 5.79
N ILE A 80 -26.71 -7.95 5.68
CA ILE A 80 -25.44 -8.67 5.50
C ILE A 80 -25.15 -9.57 6.70
N ASN A 81 -25.34 -9.07 7.93
CA ASN A 81 -25.10 -9.86 9.15
C ASN A 81 -26.04 -11.07 9.28
N GLN A 82 -27.27 -10.96 8.80
CA GLN A 82 -28.26 -12.06 8.84
C GLN A 82 -28.15 -13.03 7.66
N SER A 83 -27.71 -12.54 6.50
CA SER A 83 -27.78 -13.27 5.22
C SER A 83 -26.45 -13.92 4.82
N LEU A 84 -25.31 -13.32 5.19
CA LEU A 84 -23.98 -13.77 4.81
C LEU A 84 -23.29 -14.46 5.99
N LYS A 85 -22.76 -15.67 5.79
CA LYS A 85 -21.89 -16.32 6.79
C LYS A 85 -20.58 -15.54 6.89
N GLN A 86 -20.17 -15.19 8.11
CA GLN A 86 -18.97 -14.37 8.33
C GLN A 86 -18.02 -15.03 9.32
N ASN A 87 -16.72 -15.01 8.99
CA ASN A 87 -15.65 -15.38 9.90
C ASN A 87 -14.81 -14.13 10.20
N LYS A 88 -14.90 -13.62 11.44
CA LYS A 88 -14.22 -12.40 11.88
C LYS A 88 -12.70 -12.53 12.00
N ALA A 89 -12.15 -13.74 11.85
CA ALA A 89 -10.70 -13.95 11.75
C ALA A 89 -10.16 -13.67 10.33
N LEU A 90 -11.04 -13.47 9.34
CA LEU A 90 -10.66 -13.12 7.97
C LEU A 90 -10.46 -11.61 7.82
N ARG A 91 -10.14 -11.17 6.60
CA ARG A 91 -9.88 -9.75 6.32
C ARG A 91 -11.13 -8.89 6.54
N PRO A 92 -11.04 -7.78 7.30
CA PRO A 92 -12.14 -6.86 7.51
C PRO A 92 -12.35 -5.98 6.27
N ILE A 93 -13.56 -6.00 5.73
CA ILE A 93 -13.91 -5.22 4.53
C ILE A 93 -14.96 -4.16 4.88
N GLY A 94 -14.70 -2.93 4.44
CA GLY A 94 -15.69 -1.87 4.38
C GLY A 94 -16.47 -1.94 3.07
N LEU A 95 -17.80 -1.84 3.14
CA LEU A 95 -18.67 -1.63 2.00
C LEU A 95 -19.10 -0.15 1.98
N SER A 96 -18.45 0.64 1.14
CA SER A 96 -18.74 2.07 0.98
C SER A 96 -19.78 2.27 -0.12
N VAL A 97 -20.93 2.84 0.22
CA VAL A 97 -22.02 3.09 -0.74
C VAL A 97 -21.90 4.50 -1.28
N ARG A 98 -21.64 4.63 -2.59
CA ARG A 98 -21.53 5.91 -3.31
C ARG A 98 -22.82 6.29 -4.02
N GLU A 99 -23.60 5.31 -4.44
CA GLU A 99 -24.96 5.50 -4.97
C GLU A 99 -25.87 4.33 -4.57
N CYS A 100 -27.07 4.65 -4.12
CA CYS A 100 -28.19 3.71 -3.99
C CYS A 100 -29.46 4.52 -4.17
N LYS A 101 -30.01 4.51 -5.39
CA LYS A 101 -31.09 5.41 -5.78
C LYS A 101 -32.15 4.69 -6.58
N VAL A 102 -33.40 4.74 -6.11
CA VAL A 102 -34.57 4.27 -6.84
C VAL A 102 -35.38 5.48 -7.30
N ILE A 103 -35.60 5.60 -8.60
CA ILE A 103 -36.48 6.63 -9.18
C ILE A 103 -37.62 5.93 -9.90
N GLU A 104 -38.85 6.32 -9.58
CA GLU A 104 -40.06 5.85 -10.26
C GLU A 104 -40.79 6.95 -11.00
N THR A 105 -41.45 6.58 -12.09
CA THR A 105 -42.37 7.43 -12.84
C THR A 105 -43.63 6.66 -13.18
N ALA A 106 -44.79 7.18 -12.79
CA ALA A 106 -46.09 6.58 -13.08
C ALA A 106 -46.66 7.06 -14.42
N SER A 107 -47.29 6.15 -15.15
CA SER A 107 -48.13 6.42 -16.31
C SER A 107 -49.40 5.58 -16.20
N GLY A 108 -50.50 6.23 -15.76
CA GLY A 108 -51.73 5.54 -15.39
C GLY A 108 -51.50 4.56 -14.23
N SER A 109 -51.91 3.30 -14.41
CA SER A 109 -51.76 2.24 -13.40
C SER A 109 -50.39 1.54 -13.41
N ARG A 110 -49.49 1.90 -14.33
CA ARG A 110 -48.15 1.32 -14.46
C ARG A 110 -47.08 2.28 -13.94
N VAL A 111 -46.11 1.73 -13.23
CA VAL A 111 -44.96 2.46 -12.69
C VAL A 111 -43.69 1.88 -13.29
N ASN A 112 -42.86 2.74 -13.89
CA ASN A 112 -41.52 2.40 -14.36
C ASN A 112 -40.53 2.81 -13.27
N GLY A 113 -39.72 1.87 -12.79
CA GLY A 113 -38.68 2.11 -11.79
C GLY A 113 -37.28 1.85 -12.33
N GLN A 114 -36.33 2.63 -11.84
CA GLN A 114 -34.91 2.44 -12.09
C GLN A 114 -34.15 2.52 -10.77
N LEU A 115 -33.41 1.45 -10.47
CA LEU A 115 -32.40 1.40 -9.41
C LEU A 115 -31.02 1.65 -10.01
N SER A 116 -30.29 2.61 -9.44
CA SER A 116 -28.86 2.84 -9.65
C SER A 116 -28.09 2.49 -8.37
N PHE A 117 -26.96 1.80 -8.51
CA PHE A 117 -26.17 1.29 -7.39
C PHE A 117 -24.67 1.36 -7.68
N ASP A 118 -23.90 2.03 -6.82
CA ASP A 118 -22.43 2.14 -6.90
C ASP A 118 -21.86 1.93 -5.49
N VAL A 119 -20.98 0.94 -5.34
CA VAL A 119 -20.33 0.61 -4.08
C VAL A 119 -18.86 0.28 -4.27
N ASP A 120 -18.08 0.55 -3.22
CA ASP A 120 -16.68 0.17 -3.11
C ASP A 120 -16.48 -0.85 -2.01
N PHE A 121 -15.53 -1.75 -2.27
CA PHE A 121 -14.99 -2.65 -1.28
C PHE A 121 -13.58 -2.23 -0.92
N GLU A 122 -13.37 -1.96 0.37
CA GLU A 122 -12.11 -1.43 0.91
C GLU A 122 -11.59 -2.39 1.99
N LEU A 123 -10.32 -2.76 1.91
CA LEU A 123 -9.64 -3.45 3.00
C LEU A 123 -9.39 -2.46 4.13
N LEU A 124 -9.89 -2.79 5.32
CA LEU A 124 -9.68 -1.98 6.52
C LEU A 124 -8.39 -2.43 7.21
N GLY A 125 -7.54 -1.47 7.53
CA GLY A 125 -6.28 -1.68 8.25
C GLY A 125 -6.11 -0.66 9.38
N LYS A 126 -4.90 -0.64 9.95
CA LYS A 126 -4.46 0.39 10.86
C LYS A 126 -3.05 0.81 10.49
N ASP A 127 -2.76 2.10 10.62
CA ASP A 127 -1.38 2.60 10.53
C ASP A 127 -0.61 2.35 11.84
N ASP A 128 0.66 2.76 11.86
CA ASP A 128 1.55 2.64 13.03
C ASP A 128 1.03 3.39 14.27
N ASN A 129 0.15 4.39 14.09
CA ASN A 129 -0.48 5.15 15.17
C ASN A 129 -1.83 4.54 15.60
N GLY A 130 -2.24 3.44 14.98
CA GLY A 130 -3.53 2.78 15.23
C GLY A 130 -4.73 3.46 14.56
N ALA A 131 -4.52 4.47 13.72
CA ALA A 131 -5.57 5.11 12.95
C ALA A 131 -6.04 4.18 11.83
N GLU A 132 -7.35 4.15 11.57
CA GLU A 132 -7.92 3.27 10.56
C GLU A 132 -7.49 3.68 9.15
N THR A 133 -7.00 2.71 8.38
CA THR A 133 -6.62 2.88 6.97
C THR A 133 -7.57 2.12 6.06
N HIS A 134 -7.72 2.62 4.82
CA HIS A 134 -8.66 2.09 3.83
C HIS A 134 -7.89 1.84 2.53
N THR A 135 -7.82 0.58 2.10
CA THR A 135 -7.20 0.21 0.83
C THR A 135 -8.26 -0.24 -0.16
N HIS A 136 -8.50 0.56 -1.20
CA HIS A 136 -9.46 0.22 -2.25
C HIS A 136 -9.09 -1.10 -2.96
N LEU A 137 -10.06 -2.01 -3.06
CA LEU A 137 -9.93 -3.31 -3.72
C LEU A 137 -10.74 -3.41 -5.01
N MET A 138 -12.01 -3.05 -4.97
CA MET A 138 -12.94 -3.25 -6.09
C MET A 138 -14.11 -2.27 -6.06
N ASP A 139 -14.43 -1.67 -7.21
CA ASP A 139 -15.69 -0.99 -7.46
C ASP A 139 -16.75 -1.99 -7.96
N TYR A 140 -18.02 -1.79 -7.60
CA TYR A 140 -19.15 -2.44 -8.24
C TYR A 140 -20.21 -1.40 -8.62
N ARG A 141 -20.51 -1.33 -9.92
CA ARG A 141 -21.62 -0.54 -10.47
C ARG A 141 -22.68 -1.47 -11.02
N GLY A 142 -23.89 -1.29 -10.54
CA GLY A 142 -25.05 -2.09 -10.91
C GLY A 142 -26.33 -1.27 -10.89
N GLY A 143 -27.41 -1.96 -11.19
CA GLY A 143 -28.72 -1.35 -11.25
C GLY A 143 -29.68 -2.26 -12.00
N THR A 144 -30.95 -1.96 -11.88
CA THR A 144 -31.99 -2.68 -12.60
C THR A 144 -33.14 -1.76 -12.94
N LYS A 145 -33.87 -2.11 -14.00
CA LYS A 145 -35.12 -1.46 -14.35
C LYS A 145 -36.24 -2.45 -14.14
N TYR A 146 -37.37 -1.97 -13.64
CA TYR A 146 -38.55 -2.80 -13.44
C TYR A 146 -39.81 -2.02 -13.81
N ILE A 147 -40.88 -2.79 -14.07
CA ILE A 147 -42.22 -2.26 -14.27
C ILE A 147 -43.12 -2.94 -13.25
N ARG A 148 -43.96 -2.17 -12.57
CA ARG A 148 -44.91 -2.70 -11.59
C ARG A 148 -46.29 -2.04 -11.70
N PRO A 149 -47.36 -2.74 -11.30
CA PRO A 149 -48.62 -2.10 -10.96
C PRO A 149 -48.46 -1.13 -9.79
N LEU A 150 -49.24 -0.05 -9.77
CA LEU A 150 -49.17 1.01 -8.74
C LEU A 150 -49.22 0.47 -7.30
N GLY A 151 -50.08 -0.53 -7.04
CA GLY A 151 -50.27 -1.11 -5.70
C GLY A 151 -49.29 -2.24 -5.31
N GLN A 152 -48.38 -2.67 -6.20
CA GLN A 152 -47.48 -3.80 -5.92
C GLN A 152 -46.05 -3.31 -5.71
N THR A 153 -45.63 -3.06 -4.47
CA THR A 153 -44.32 -2.47 -4.14
C THR A 153 -43.21 -3.50 -3.88
N ALA A 154 -43.52 -4.80 -3.81
CA ALA A 154 -42.56 -5.86 -3.48
C ALA A 154 -41.35 -5.92 -4.43
N VAL A 155 -41.51 -5.52 -5.69
CA VAL A 155 -40.41 -5.51 -6.66
C VAL A 155 -39.28 -4.57 -6.27
N ILE A 156 -39.58 -3.50 -5.53
CA ILE A 156 -38.64 -2.44 -5.14
C ILE A 156 -37.58 -3.03 -4.20
N GLU A 157 -38.06 -3.66 -3.11
CA GLU A 157 -37.25 -4.39 -2.16
C GLU A 157 -36.41 -5.46 -2.85
N SER A 158 -37.06 -6.32 -3.67
CA SER A 158 -36.37 -7.43 -4.30
C SER A 158 -35.28 -6.97 -5.26
N SER A 159 -35.46 -5.83 -5.92
CA SER A 159 -34.47 -5.21 -6.80
C SER A 159 -33.25 -4.72 -6.04
N ILE A 160 -33.46 -4.06 -4.89
CA ILE A 160 -32.38 -3.58 -4.01
C ILE A 160 -31.60 -4.78 -3.47
N ARG A 161 -32.31 -5.77 -2.93
CA ARG A 161 -31.73 -6.99 -2.38
C ARG A 161 -30.90 -7.75 -3.40
N GLN A 162 -31.45 -8.03 -4.57
CA GLN A 162 -30.74 -8.75 -5.63
C GLN A 162 -29.49 -8.01 -6.10
N THR A 163 -29.55 -6.67 -6.16
CA THR A 163 -28.40 -5.84 -6.56
C THR A 163 -27.28 -5.87 -5.52
N LEU A 164 -27.61 -5.74 -4.23
CA LEU A 164 -26.64 -5.87 -3.13
C LEU A 164 -26.03 -7.28 -3.09
N VAL A 165 -26.85 -8.31 -3.26
CA VAL A 165 -26.41 -9.71 -3.32
C VAL A 165 -25.48 -9.96 -4.50
N ALA A 166 -25.77 -9.36 -5.67
CA ALA A 166 -24.89 -9.45 -6.83
C ALA A 166 -23.52 -8.78 -6.56
N ALA A 167 -23.51 -7.61 -5.91
CA ALA A 167 -22.26 -6.95 -5.50
C ALA A 167 -21.41 -7.84 -4.58
N LEU A 168 -22.03 -8.44 -3.54
CA LEU A 168 -21.35 -9.34 -2.61
C LEU A 168 -20.81 -10.61 -3.30
N ARG A 169 -21.57 -11.19 -4.24
CA ARG A 169 -21.08 -12.34 -5.04
C ARG A 169 -19.88 -11.96 -5.89
N ARG A 170 -19.96 -10.83 -6.61
CA ARG A 170 -18.84 -10.33 -7.42
C ARG A 170 -17.60 -10.06 -6.59
N PHE A 171 -17.76 -9.47 -5.42
CA PHE A 171 -16.64 -9.23 -4.53
C PHE A 171 -16.03 -10.54 -4.00
N ASN A 172 -16.85 -11.54 -3.68
CA ASN A 172 -16.33 -12.85 -3.29
C ASN A 172 -15.58 -13.57 -4.42
N GLU A 173 -16.07 -13.49 -5.66
CA GLU A 173 -15.35 -13.99 -6.84
C GLU A 173 -14.00 -13.29 -7.01
N TYR A 174 -13.98 -11.97 -6.88
CA TYR A 174 -12.75 -11.17 -6.88
C TYR A 174 -11.78 -11.64 -5.79
N MET A 175 -12.23 -11.74 -4.53
CA MET A 175 -11.36 -12.14 -3.41
C MET A 175 -10.79 -13.55 -3.59
N ASN A 176 -11.59 -14.50 -4.07
CA ASN A 176 -11.11 -15.86 -4.32
C ASN A 176 -10.05 -15.90 -5.43
N ARG A 177 -10.16 -15.04 -6.44
CA ARG A 177 -9.18 -14.94 -7.53
C ARG A 177 -7.92 -14.21 -7.09
N GLU A 178 -8.06 -13.10 -6.38
CA GLU A 178 -6.96 -12.16 -6.11
C GLU A 178 -6.20 -12.45 -4.82
N SER A 179 -6.78 -13.16 -3.84
CA SER A 179 -6.22 -13.33 -2.49
C SER A 179 -4.78 -13.84 -2.42
N ASN A 180 -4.33 -14.60 -3.42
CA ASN A 180 -2.99 -15.20 -3.46
C ASN A 180 -2.00 -14.49 -4.40
N GLN A 181 -2.46 -13.55 -5.21
CA GLN A 181 -1.68 -12.93 -6.30
C GLN A 181 -1.68 -11.40 -6.26
N ASN A 182 -2.66 -10.79 -5.58
CA ASN A 182 -2.72 -9.35 -5.41
C ASN A 182 -1.92 -8.94 -4.18
N GLU A 183 -0.96 -8.05 -4.40
CA GLU A 183 -0.08 -7.49 -3.37
C GLU A 183 -0.84 -6.86 -2.20
N LYS A 184 -1.94 -6.15 -2.49
CA LYS A 184 -2.81 -5.53 -1.47
C LYS A 184 -3.47 -6.54 -0.52
N LEU A 185 -3.50 -7.81 -0.93
CA LEU A 185 -4.11 -8.91 -0.17
C LEU A 185 -3.08 -9.87 0.41
N ALA A 186 -1.80 -9.58 0.25
CA ALA A 186 -0.73 -10.39 0.82
C ALA A 186 -0.88 -10.49 2.34
N LYS A 187 -0.43 -11.61 2.89
CA LYS A 187 -0.49 -11.95 4.32
C LYS A 187 0.86 -11.78 4.99
N THR A 188 1.93 -11.99 4.21
CA THR A 188 3.32 -11.95 4.71
C THR A 188 4.25 -11.46 3.62
N LEU A 189 5.44 -11.06 4.03
CA LEU A 189 6.51 -10.63 3.15
C LEU A 189 7.79 -11.39 3.49
N ARG A 190 8.61 -11.65 2.49
CA ARG A 190 9.95 -12.22 2.63
C ARG A 190 10.94 -11.43 1.79
N VAL A 191 12.15 -11.29 2.31
CA VAL A 191 13.26 -10.63 1.61
C VAL A 191 14.30 -11.69 1.27
N ASN A 192 14.62 -11.80 -0.01
CA ASN A 192 15.65 -12.69 -0.54
C ASN A 192 16.73 -11.82 -1.18
N PHE A 193 17.95 -11.90 -0.65
CA PHE A 193 19.10 -11.26 -1.28
C PHE A 193 19.77 -12.20 -2.28
N ILE A 194 20.04 -11.69 -3.47
CA ILE A 194 20.78 -12.34 -4.53
C ILE A 194 22.15 -11.68 -4.60
N ASP A 195 23.19 -12.45 -4.32
CA ASP A 195 24.56 -11.99 -4.46
C ASP A 195 24.99 -12.02 -5.93
N ASP A 196 25.55 -10.89 -6.41
CA ASP A 196 26.17 -10.79 -7.72
C ASP A 196 27.68 -10.74 -7.55
N THR A 197 28.33 -11.89 -7.69
CA THR A 197 29.79 -12.03 -7.60
C THR A 197 30.45 -12.10 -8.97
N ARG A 198 29.75 -11.73 -10.05
CA ARG A 198 30.30 -11.82 -11.40
C ARG A 198 31.51 -10.91 -11.55
N ILE A 199 32.55 -11.42 -12.21
CA ILE A 199 33.71 -10.65 -12.63
C ILE A 199 33.46 -10.25 -14.09
N THR A 200 33.30 -8.96 -14.35
CA THR A 200 33.06 -8.45 -15.70
C THR A 200 34.23 -7.57 -16.19
N ASN A 201 34.30 -7.39 -17.51
CA ASN A 201 35.29 -6.53 -18.16
C ASN A 201 34.80 -5.09 -18.35
N ASP A 202 33.62 -4.75 -17.81
CA ASP A 202 32.98 -3.44 -17.97
C ASP A 202 33.72 -2.35 -17.20
N ASP A 203 33.23 -1.12 -17.28
CA ASP A 203 33.75 0.00 -16.47
C ASP A 203 33.54 -0.22 -14.96
N THR A 204 32.50 -0.97 -14.59
CA THR A 204 32.15 -1.22 -13.18
C THR A 204 32.82 -2.48 -12.68
N VAL A 205 33.58 -2.37 -11.58
CA VAL A 205 34.08 -3.51 -10.81
C VAL A 205 33.09 -3.82 -9.70
N LEU A 206 32.46 -4.98 -9.74
CA LEU A 206 31.65 -5.48 -8.61
C LEU A 206 32.55 -6.08 -7.53
N TYR A 207 32.16 -5.90 -6.27
CA TYR A 207 32.93 -6.44 -5.15
C TYR A 207 32.90 -7.96 -5.17
N ASN A 208 34.09 -8.56 -5.22
CA ASN A 208 34.25 -10.00 -5.15
C ASN A 208 35.44 -10.32 -4.20
N PRO A 209 35.23 -11.14 -3.14
CA PRO A 209 36.29 -11.50 -2.20
C PRO A 209 37.53 -12.11 -2.87
N THR A 210 37.38 -12.78 -4.02
CA THR A 210 38.48 -13.43 -4.75
C THR A 210 39.13 -12.55 -5.80
N ARG A 211 38.62 -11.33 -6.05
CA ARG A 211 39.17 -10.39 -7.04
C ARG A 211 39.40 -9.02 -6.40
N LYS A 212 40.64 -8.79 -5.97
CA LYS A 212 41.09 -7.47 -5.46
C LYS A 212 41.24 -6.46 -6.60
N LEU A 213 41.19 -5.18 -6.25
CA LEU A 213 41.49 -4.07 -7.16
C LEU A 213 42.94 -4.15 -7.62
N THR A 214 43.17 -3.74 -8.86
CA THR A 214 44.51 -3.60 -9.44
C THR A 214 44.66 -2.20 -10.02
N TRP A 215 45.89 -1.71 -10.22
CA TRP A 215 46.09 -0.41 -10.87
C TRP A 215 45.52 -0.33 -12.30
N ALA A 216 45.26 -1.46 -12.96
CA ALA A 216 44.57 -1.51 -14.25
C ALA A 216 43.08 -1.13 -14.16
N ASP A 217 42.50 -1.14 -12.96
CA ASP A 217 41.14 -0.67 -12.71
C ASP A 217 41.07 0.87 -12.58
N PHE A 218 42.19 1.58 -12.44
CA PHE A 218 42.20 3.04 -12.27
C PHE A 218 42.44 3.72 -13.63
N LYS A 219 41.35 3.94 -14.37
CA LYS A 219 41.37 4.40 -15.78
C LYS A 219 41.15 5.91 -15.95
N ALA A 220 40.76 6.62 -14.89
CA ALA A 220 40.62 8.06 -14.96
C ALA A 220 42.00 8.75 -14.94
N GLU A 221 42.07 9.93 -15.55
CA GLU A 221 43.26 10.78 -15.46
C GLU A 221 43.32 11.47 -14.10
N PRO A 222 44.52 11.61 -13.49
CA PRO A 222 44.69 12.38 -12.26
C PRO A 222 44.15 13.80 -12.38
N ARG A 223 43.38 14.24 -11.37
CA ARG A 223 42.83 15.61 -11.36
C ARG A 223 43.96 16.63 -11.25
N LYS A 224 44.00 17.57 -12.21
CA LYS A 224 44.98 18.67 -12.21
C LYS A 224 44.83 19.50 -10.93
N GLY A 225 45.93 19.67 -10.20
CA GLY A 225 45.96 20.44 -8.95
C GLY A 225 45.45 19.70 -7.71
N SER A 226 45.11 18.41 -7.81
CA SER A 226 44.75 17.61 -6.63
C SER A 226 45.96 17.41 -5.71
N HIS A 227 45.74 17.56 -4.41
CA HIS A 227 46.72 17.21 -3.37
C HIS A 227 46.76 15.70 -3.09
N TYR A 228 45.79 14.94 -3.58
CA TYR A 228 45.70 13.50 -3.36
C TYR A 228 46.61 12.72 -4.33
N ALA A 229 47.12 11.58 -3.84
CA ALA A 229 48.00 10.69 -4.60
C ALA A 229 47.22 9.74 -5.52
N ALA A 230 46.03 9.33 -5.06
CA ALA A 230 45.05 8.51 -5.76
C ALA A 230 43.64 8.86 -5.26
N GLU A 231 42.62 8.43 -6.00
CA GLU A 231 41.21 8.54 -5.61
C GLU A 231 40.48 7.33 -6.18
N VAL A 232 39.81 6.56 -5.33
CA VAL A 232 38.90 5.49 -5.74
C VAL A 232 37.45 5.93 -5.59
N PHE A 233 36.68 5.77 -6.67
CA PHE A 233 35.24 5.93 -6.61
C PHE A 233 34.59 4.59 -6.27
N THR A 234 34.07 4.46 -5.05
CA THR A 234 33.27 3.30 -4.63
C THR A 234 31.90 3.73 -4.12
N SER A 235 30.89 2.93 -4.41
CA SER A 235 29.53 3.14 -3.94
C SER A 235 28.76 1.82 -3.97
N PHE A 236 27.50 1.84 -3.55
CA PHE A 236 26.63 0.69 -3.64
C PHE A 236 25.26 1.05 -4.20
N SER A 237 24.63 0.04 -4.79
CA SER A 237 23.26 0.11 -5.28
C SER A 237 22.49 -1.11 -4.81
N TYR A 238 21.17 -1.01 -4.85
CA TYR A 238 20.31 -2.18 -4.80
C TYR A 238 19.28 -2.09 -5.91
N GLU A 239 18.95 -3.24 -6.48
CA GLU A 239 17.89 -3.38 -7.47
C GLU A 239 17.08 -4.62 -7.13
N GLY A 240 15.83 -4.70 -7.59
CA GLY A 240 15.05 -5.89 -7.35
C GLY A 240 13.66 -5.81 -7.92
N LYS A 241 12.95 -6.93 -7.78
CA LYS A 241 11.56 -7.05 -8.17
C LYS A 241 10.79 -7.69 -7.03
N SER A 242 9.60 -7.16 -6.75
CA SER A 242 8.61 -7.85 -5.94
C SER A 242 7.82 -8.83 -6.82
N SER A 243 7.43 -9.94 -6.23
CA SER A 243 6.43 -10.84 -6.80
C SER A 243 5.50 -11.31 -5.70
N VAL A 244 4.27 -11.69 -6.08
CA VAL A 244 3.27 -12.17 -5.13
C VAL A 244 2.86 -13.57 -5.54
N LYS A 245 2.97 -14.51 -4.61
CA LYS A 245 2.52 -15.89 -4.79
C LYS A 245 2.06 -16.45 -3.47
N ASP A 246 0.94 -17.16 -3.47
CA ASP A 246 0.35 -17.79 -2.29
C ASP A 246 0.14 -16.80 -1.12
N GLY A 247 -0.14 -15.53 -1.45
CA GLY A 247 -0.31 -14.45 -0.48
C GLY A 247 0.99 -14.01 0.19
N ILE A 248 2.15 -14.32 -0.39
CA ILE A 248 3.48 -13.93 0.09
C ILE A 248 4.11 -12.96 -0.90
N ILE A 249 4.46 -11.75 -0.44
CA ILE A 249 5.30 -10.82 -1.20
C ILE A 249 6.74 -11.32 -1.08
N SER A 250 7.39 -11.62 -2.20
CA SER A 250 8.80 -11.99 -2.28
C SER A 250 9.60 -10.85 -2.88
N LEU A 251 10.39 -10.16 -2.05
CA LEU A 251 11.33 -9.15 -2.50
C LEU A 251 12.64 -9.82 -2.89
N ASN A 252 12.90 -9.95 -4.18
CA ASN A 252 14.15 -10.51 -4.68
C ASN A 252 15.09 -9.34 -5.03
N LEU A 253 16.03 -9.07 -4.13
CA LEU A 253 16.88 -7.89 -4.16
C LEU A 253 18.34 -8.28 -4.43
N ALA A 254 19.02 -7.57 -5.32
CA ALA A 254 20.46 -7.64 -5.51
C ALA A 254 21.09 -6.34 -4.99
N ALA A 255 21.83 -6.42 -3.89
CA ALA A 255 22.59 -5.29 -3.34
C ALA A 255 24.07 -5.46 -3.67
N LYS A 256 24.66 -4.46 -4.34
CA LYS A 256 25.98 -4.55 -4.97
C LYS A 256 26.87 -3.42 -4.49
N ALA A 257 28.03 -3.76 -3.95
CA ALA A 257 29.14 -2.82 -3.80
C ALA A 257 29.92 -2.78 -5.12
N TYR A 258 30.24 -1.58 -5.60
CA TYR A 258 30.95 -1.40 -6.86
C TYR A 258 31.98 -0.28 -6.83
N MET A 259 32.93 -0.36 -7.76
CA MET A 259 33.93 0.66 -8.05
C MET A 259 33.86 1.03 -9.54
N LEU A 260 34.00 2.32 -9.87
CA LEU A 260 33.97 2.81 -11.26
C LEU A 260 35.38 3.09 -11.77
N LYS A 261 35.81 2.36 -12.81
CA LYS A 261 37.18 2.46 -13.34
C LYS A 261 37.46 3.84 -13.92
N THR A 262 36.55 4.38 -14.71
CA THR A 262 36.66 5.72 -15.33
C THR A 262 36.44 6.89 -14.37
N SER A 263 36.13 6.63 -13.10
CA SER A 263 36.04 7.64 -12.04
C SER A 263 37.14 7.52 -10.99
N SER A 264 38.08 6.58 -11.16
CA SER A 264 39.16 6.33 -10.21
C SER A 264 40.51 6.49 -10.87
N TRP A 265 41.45 7.15 -10.19
CA TRP A 265 42.76 7.49 -10.71
C TRP A 265 43.85 7.32 -9.65
N GLY A 266 45.10 7.28 -10.10
CA GLY A 266 46.27 7.25 -9.23
C GLY A 266 47.49 7.75 -9.99
N ARG A 267 48.25 8.67 -9.39
CA ARG A 267 49.48 9.21 -9.99
C ARG A 267 50.54 8.12 -10.13
N ALA A 268 51.40 8.23 -11.13
CA ALA A 268 52.41 7.22 -11.43
C ALA A 268 53.35 6.92 -10.24
N ASP A 269 53.72 7.94 -9.47
CA ASP A 269 54.56 7.85 -8.27
C ASP A 269 53.85 7.21 -7.05
N ALA A 270 52.52 7.22 -7.05
CA ALA A 270 51.70 6.62 -6.01
C ALA A 270 51.26 5.18 -6.31
N ARG A 271 51.54 4.66 -7.51
CA ARG A 271 51.14 3.31 -7.94
C ARG A 271 52.00 2.20 -7.33
N ASN A 272 51.89 2.02 -6.02
CA ASN A 272 52.56 0.96 -5.26
C ASN A 272 51.54 0.09 -4.50
N ALA A 273 52.00 -0.98 -3.86
CA ALA A 273 51.13 -1.93 -3.17
C ALA A 273 50.45 -1.34 -1.92
N TYR A 274 51.12 -0.42 -1.22
CA TYR A 274 50.58 0.21 -0.01
C TYR A 274 49.42 1.15 -0.34
N SER A 275 49.60 2.05 -1.30
CA SER A 275 48.54 2.95 -1.77
C SER A 275 47.38 2.17 -2.38
N LEU A 276 47.64 1.10 -3.15
CA LEU A 276 46.58 0.24 -3.67
C LEU A 276 45.77 -0.43 -2.55
N ASN A 277 46.43 -0.84 -1.46
CA ASN A 277 45.73 -1.39 -0.31
C ASN A 277 44.82 -0.35 0.34
N HIS A 278 45.24 0.92 0.44
CA HIS A 278 44.40 2.00 0.96
C HIS A 278 43.12 2.15 0.13
N GLU A 279 43.23 2.21 -1.20
CA GLU A 279 42.07 2.27 -2.11
C GLU A 279 41.20 1.00 -2.03
N GLN A 280 41.81 -0.17 -1.88
CA GLN A 280 41.09 -1.42 -1.68
C GLN A 280 40.26 -1.38 -0.39
N ARG A 281 40.77 -0.78 0.69
CA ARG A 281 40.02 -0.66 1.95
C ARG A 281 38.78 0.22 1.82
N HIS A 282 38.78 1.27 0.99
CA HIS A 282 37.53 2.00 0.67
C HIS A 282 36.49 1.08 0.04
N PHE A 283 36.90 0.19 -0.87
CA PHE A 283 35.99 -0.76 -1.47
C PHE A 283 35.45 -1.79 -0.47
N ASP A 284 36.29 -2.21 0.47
CA ASP A 284 35.89 -3.09 1.57
C ASP A 284 34.91 -2.41 2.55
N ILE A 285 35.10 -1.12 2.86
CA ILE A 285 34.14 -0.30 3.62
C ILE A 285 32.79 -0.29 2.91
N THR A 286 32.76 -0.05 1.60
CA THR A 286 31.52 -0.08 0.81
C THR A 286 30.83 -1.45 0.89
N LYS A 287 31.58 -2.55 0.86
CA LYS A 287 31.02 -3.90 1.06
C LYS A 287 30.44 -4.09 2.47
N ILE A 288 31.13 -3.62 3.51
CA ILE A 288 30.63 -3.64 4.89
C ILE A 288 29.25 -2.98 4.97
N ILE A 289 29.10 -1.80 4.38
CA ILE A 289 27.84 -1.06 4.38
C ILE A 289 26.74 -1.83 3.65
N VAL A 290 27.05 -2.48 2.53
CA VAL A 290 26.08 -3.33 1.82
C VAL A 290 25.57 -4.46 2.72
N GLU A 291 26.44 -5.15 3.43
CA GLU A 291 26.02 -6.24 4.32
C GLU A 291 25.25 -5.73 5.55
N ARG A 292 25.61 -4.55 6.08
CA ARG A 292 24.82 -3.87 7.12
C ARG A 292 23.43 -3.49 6.59
N PHE A 293 23.33 -2.95 5.38
CA PHE A 293 22.05 -2.64 4.73
C PHE A 293 21.18 -3.89 4.58
N LYS A 294 21.75 -5.02 4.12
CA LYS A 294 21.03 -6.29 4.03
C LYS A 294 20.45 -6.73 5.39
N ARG A 295 21.23 -6.61 6.47
CA ARG A 295 20.78 -6.93 7.84
C ARG A 295 19.71 -5.97 8.36
N LYS A 296 19.74 -4.69 7.95
CA LYS A 296 18.67 -3.73 8.26
C LYS A 296 17.39 -4.05 7.49
N LEU A 297 17.47 -4.72 6.34
CA LEU A 297 16.36 -4.96 5.44
C LEU A 297 15.83 -6.41 5.54
N VAL A 298 15.30 -6.73 6.72
CA VAL A 298 14.63 -8.02 7.00
C VAL A 298 13.11 -7.86 7.05
N ALA A 299 12.37 -8.95 6.91
CA ALA A 299 10.90 -8.94 6.84
C ALA A 299 10.23 -8.19 8.00
N ASP A 300 10.67 -8.43 9.25
CA ASP A 300 10.12 -7.80 10.47
C ASP A 300 10.35 -6.28 10.53
N SER A 301 11.19 -5.77 9.64
CA SER A 301 11.57 -4.38 9.58
C SER A 301 10.84 -3.61 8.47
N LEU A 302 9.87 -4.27 7.83
CA LEU A 302 9.05 -3.82 6.70
C LEU A 302 7.57 -4.05 6.99
N THR A 303 6.70 -3.28 6.34
CA THR A 303 5.24 -3.46 6.38
C THR A 303 4.72 -3.88 5.01
N LEU A 304 3.58 -4.56 4.95
CA LEU A 304 2.99 -4.96 3.65
C LEU A 304 2.55 -3.74 2.84
N GLU A 305 2.15 -2.69 3.55
CA GLU A 305 1.64 -1.44 2.99
C GLU A 305 2.75 -0.53 2.45
N ASP A 306 3.95 -0.56 3.04
CA ASP A 306 4.98 0.46 2.76
C ASP A 306 6.42 -0.07 2.68
N TYR A 307 6.61 -1.38 2.43
CA TYR A 307 7.95 -1.97 2.34
C TYR A 307 8.89 -1.25 1.35
N ASN A 308 8.35 -0.71 0.25
CA ASN A 308 9.15 -0.01 -0.77
C ASN A 308 9.75 1.30 -0.21
N SER A 309 8.95 2.13 0.45
CA SER A 309 9.43 3.40 1.02
C SER A 309 10.39 3.14 2.18
N ILE A 310 10.10 2.15 3.01
CA ILE A 310 10.97 1.75 4.12
C ILE A 310 12.32 1.23 3.59
N ALA A 311 12.34 0.41 2.54
CA ALA A 311 13.56 -0.06 1.90
C ALA A 311 14.41 1.10 1.36
N GLN A 312 13.76 2.06 0.69
CA GLN A 312 14.42 3.25 0.15
C GLN A 312 14.99 4.14 1.27
N TYR A 313 14.26 4.32 2.37
CA TYR A 313 14.74 5.07 3.52
C TYR A 313 15.99 4.41 4.12
N LYS A 314 15.97 3.08 4.32
CA LYS A 314 17.13 2.32 4.83
C LYS A 314 18.34 2.39 3.90
N PHE A 315 18.12 2.46 2.60
CA PHE A 315 19.17 2.67 1.62
C PHE A 315 19.83 4.05 1.81
N ILE A 316 19.05 5.12 1.92
CA ILE A 316 19.55 6.49 2.14
C ILE A 316 20.36 6.57 3.44
N GLU A 317 19.86 5.97 4.52
CA GLU A 317 20.59 5.90 5.80
C GLU A 317 21.91 5.16 5.67
N SER A 318 21.94 4.05 4.93
CA SER A 318 23.16 3.28 4.70
C SER A 318 24.14 4.03 3.78
N PHE A 319 23.65 4.84 2.85
CA PHE A 319 24.49 5.73 2.05
C PHE A 319 25.13 6.85 2.89
N ARG A 320 24.39 7.43 3.83
CA ARG A 320 24.95 8.39 4.81
C ARG A 320 26.03 7.73 5.69
N GLU A 321 25.78 6.50 6.11
CA GLU A 321 26.74 5.70 6.88
C GLU A 321 28.03 5.43 6.10
N LEU A 322 27.92 5.09 4.80
CA LEU A 322 29.07 4.92 3.93
C LEU A 322 29.95 6.17 3.90
N ASN A 323 29.36 7.32 3.59
CA ASN A 323 30.11 8.57 3.48
C ASN A 323 30.81 8.91 4.80
N LYS A 324 30.11 8.75 5.93
CA LYS A 324 30.69 8.97 7.26
C LYS A 324 31.89 8.04 7.53
N MET A 325 31.79 6.75 7.20
CA MET A 325 32.86 5.79 7.46
C MET A 325 34.07 5.99 6.52
N GLN A 326 33.84 6.37 5.27
CA GLN A 326 34.93 6.73 4.34
C GLN A 326 35.68 7.99 4.81
N THR A 327 34.96 9.06 5.17
CA THR A 327 35.58 10.28 5.71
C THR A 327 36.35 10.00 6.99
N GLN A 328 35.79 9.21 7.91
CA GLN A 328 36.48 8.83 9.14
C GLN A 328 37.79 8.07 8.85
N TYR A 329 37.76 7.15 7.89
CA TYR A 329 38.93 6.38 7.49
C TYR A 329 40.02 7.25 6.87
N ASP A 330 39.64 8.16 5.96
CA ASP A 330 40.55 9.15 5.39
C ASP A 330 41.19 10.05 6.45
N ASP A 331 40.39 10.64 7.33
CA ASP A 331 40.84 11.57 8.36
C ASP A 331 41.80 10.89 9.34
N GLU A 332 41.45 9.70 9.84
CA GLU A 332 42.25 8.99 10.84
C GLU A 332 43.55 8.41 10.26
N THR A 333 43.55 8.02 8.99
CA THR A 333 44.77 7.57 8.29
C THR A 333 45.58 8.71 7.69
N ASN A 334 45.08 9.95 7.78
CA ASN A 334 45.63 11.12 7.10
C ASN A 334 45.86 10.83 5.61
N HIS A 335 44.81 10.35 4.92
CA HIS A 335 44.84 9.96 3.51
C HIS A 335 46.01 9.03 3.17
N SER A 336 46.11 7.92 3.89
CA SER A 336 47.18 6.91 3.82
C SER A 336 48.57 7.30 4.37
N ILE A 337 48.78 8.54 4.84
CA ILE A 337 50.11 8.97 5.35
C ILE A 337 50.45 8.29 6.68
N ASN A 338 49.47 8.06 7.56
CA ASN A 338 49.66 7.44 8.86
C ASN A 338 49.55 5.91 8.78
N GLN A 339 50.69 5.25 8.56
CA GLN A 339 50.78 3.78 8.41
C GLN A 339 50.28 3.01 9.66
N ALA A 340 50.50 3.54 10.86
CA ALA A 340 50.04 2.89 12.09
C ALA A 340 48.51 2.94 12.21
N ALA A 341 47.88 4.04 11.80
CA ALA A 341 46.42 4.14 11.73
C ALA A 341 45.84 3.27 10.61
N GLN A 342 46.50 3.25 9.44
CA GLN A 342 46.15 2.37 8.32
C GLN A 342 46.08 0.91 8.76
N GLU A 343 47.07 0.43 9.51
CA GLU A 343 47.12 -0.95 9.97
C GLU A 343 46.01 -1.29 10.98
N ARG A 344 45.70 -0.36 11.90
CA ARG A 344 44.54 -0.52 12.79
C ARG A 344 43.22 -0.61 12.00
N TRP A 345 43.08 0.19 10.95
CA TRP A 345 41.91 0.14 10.08
C TRP A 345 41.85 -1.14 9.25
N ASN A 346 42.97 -1.64 8.74
CA ASN A 346 43.04 -2.94 8.07
C ASN A 346 42.45 -4.04 8.97
N GLN A 347 42.92 -4.11 10.23
CA GLN A 347 42.45 -5.10 11.20
C GLN A 347 40.97 -4.94 11.52
N LYS A 348 40.50 -3.70 11.70
CA LYS A 348 39.08 -3.38 11.97
C LYS A 348 38.18 -3.82 10.81
N ILE A 349 38.56 -3.47 9.57
CA ILE A 349 37.81 -3.82 8.35
C ILE A 349 37.79 -5.33 8.17
N ASP A 350 38.93 -6.01 8.32
CA ASP A 350 38.99 -7.47 8.16
C ASP A 350 38.19 -8.20 9.23
N ALA A 351 38.23 -7.74 10.48
CA ALA A 351 37.43 -8.31 11.56
C ALA A 351 35.93 -8.16 11.27
N GLU A 352 35.53 -7.01 10.77
CA GLU A 352 34.14 -6.76 10.42
C GLU A 352 33.70 -7.60 9.21
N LEU A 353 34.49 -7.65 8.12
CA LEU A 353 34.21 -8.50 6.97
C LEU A 353 34.07 -9.98 7.37
N ARG A 354 34.90 -10.48 8.30
CA ARG A 354 34.77 -11.83 8.87
C ARG A 354 33.46 -12.00 9.65
N SER A 355 33.10 -11.03 10.51
CA SER A 355 31.83 -11.06 11.26
C SER A 355 30.58 -11.03 10.36
N LEU A 356 30.73 -10.48 9.15
CA LEU A 356 29.71 -10.41 8.11
C LEU A 356 29.71 -11.64 7.20
N GLY A 357 30.67 -12.56 7.36
CA GLY A 357 30.81 -13.77 6.53
C GLY A 357 31.32 -13.50 5.11
N VAL A 358 31.86 -12.31 4.84
CA VAL A 358 32.36 -11.92 3.51
C VAL A 358 33.70 -12.60 3.21
N ILE A 359 34.55 -12.73 4.22
CA ILE A 359 35.85 -13.41 4.16
C ILE A 359 35.94 -14.44 5.28
N LYS A 360 36.74 -15.49 5.08
CA LYS A 360 36.94 -16.58 6.05
C LYS A 360 38.03 -16.26 7.05
#